data_AF-A0A1M6F6C5-F1
#
_entry.id   AF-A0A1M6F6C5-F1
#
_cell.length_a   1.000
_cell.length_b   1.000
_cell.length_c   1.000
_cell.angle_alpha   90.00
_cell.angle_beta   90.00
_cell.angle_gamma   90.00
#
_symmetry.space_group_name_H-M   'P 1'
#
loop_
_entity.id
_entity.type
_entity.pdbx_description
1 polymer ?
#
loop_
_entity_poly.entity_id
_entity_poly.type
_entity_poly.pdbx_seq_one_letter_code
_entity_poly.pdbx_strand_id
1 'polypeptide(L)'
;MLWEGPTQILVDAAYIAESFLRAPDATWKLLNETTRQRYIQCFKGLRVIRPAYNNWLLFRAMTEAFLLSIGEEADRFALTVAVNKLNEWYLSDGWYSDGPEFALDYYNSYVIHPMYVEILEVCKAKKFQTPVSTVLAICRMQRFNVFIERLISPEGTYPAFGRSVIYRMGAFQTLALASWKYGLPEELSNGQVRSALSTVMRNMFSIEGNFDDKNFLRLGFAGHQPELANYYTNNGSLYMTALVFMPLALPVTHPFWSDQAAEWTSQKAWSGKPFPIDGHHSLRNEK
;
A
#
# COMPACT_ATOMS: atom_id res chain seq x y z
N MET A 1 20.42 -4.90 15.97
CA MET A 1 19.77 -5.17 14.67
C MET A 1 20.88 -5.47 13.68
N LEU A 2 20.98 -6.70 13.18
CA LEU A 2 21.93 -7.05 12.13
C LEU A 2 21.28 -6.66 10.80
N TRP A 3 21.61 -5.48 10.27
CA TRP A 3 21.14 -4.97 8.97
C TRP A 3 22.27 -5.10 7.94
N GLU A 4 22.84 -6.29 7.90
CA GLU A 4 23.88 -6.71 6.97
C GLU A 4 23.37 -8.01 6.34
N GLY A 5 23.36 -8.09 5.00
CA GLY A 5 22.86 -9.28 4.31
C GLY A 5 22.10 -8.99 3.01
N PRO A 6 21.23 -9.92 2.57
CA PRO A 6 20.59 -9.87 1.27
C PRO A 6 19.69 -8.64 1.10
N THR A 7 19.40 -8.29 -0.14
CA THR A 7 18.75 -7.02 -0.53
C THR A 7 17.38 -6.75 0.14
N GLN A 8 16.70 -7.78 0.66
CA GLN A 8 15.39 -7.65 1.33
C GLN A 8 15.37 -6.77 2.58
N ILE A 9 16.53 -6.54 3.22
CA ILE A 9 16.60 -5.59 4.35
C ILE A 9 16.19 -4.16 3.96
N LEU A 10 16.25 -3.82 2.67
CA LEU A 10 15.73 -2.55 2.15
C LEU A 10 14.20 -2.46 2.23
N VAL A 11 13.50 -3.58 2.01
CA VAL A 11 12.04 -3.65 2.08
C VAL A 11 11.58 -3.49 3.51
N ASP A 12 12.20 -4.23 4.44
CA ASP A 12 11.90 -4.11 5.87
C ASP A 12 12.15 -2.68 6.37
N ALA A 13 13.26 -2.07 5.93
CA ALA A 13 13.59 -0.69 6.24
C ALA A 13 12.55 0.31 5.75
N ALA A 14 12.05 0.12 4.54
CA ALA A 14 11.04 0.98 3.96
C ALA A 14 9.73 0.93 4.75
N TYR A 15 9.24 -0.25 5.15
CA TYR A 15 8.04 -0.37 5.97
C TYR A 15 8.22 0.18 7.38
N ILE A 16 9.43 0.08 7.96
CA ILE A 16 9.74 0.73 9.24
C ILE A 16 9.72 2.26 9.07
N ALA A 17 10.38 2.80 8.04
CA ALA A 17 10.38 4.23 7.74
C ALA A 17 8.95 4.75 7.49
N GLU A 18 8.14 4.00 6.74
CA GLU A 18 6.73 4.30 6.48
C GLU A 18 5.91 4.32 7.79
N SER A 19 6.17 3.38 8.72
CA SER A 19 5.52 3.37 10.04
C SER A 19 5.85 4.62 10.86
N PHE A 20 7.09 5.12 10.79
CA PHE A 20 7.52 6.34 11.45
C PHE A 20 6.83 7.58 10.88
N LEU A 21 6.55 7.59 9.57
CA LEU A 21 5.79 8.66 8.93
C LEU A 21 4.30 8.60 9.27
N ARG A 22 3.71 7.40 9.32
CA ARG A 22 2.27 7.20 9.56
C ARG A 22 1.85 7.46 10.99
N ALA A 23 2.66 7.07 11.97
CA ALA A 23 2.31 7.14 13.39
C ALA A 23 3.50 7.63 14.25
N PRO A 24 4.01 8.86 14.02
CA PRO A 24 5.24 9.33 14.66
C PRO A 24 5.14 9.38 16.19
N ASP A 25 3.97 9.70 16.74
CA ASP A 25 3.72 9.76 18.20
C ASP A 25 3.73 8.38 18.87
N ALA A 26 3.35 7.33 18.15
CA ALA A 26 3.35 5.95 18.66
C ALA A 26 4.65 5.19 18.34
N THR A 27 5.52 5.78 17.51
CA THR A 27 6.73 5.12 17.01
C THR A 27 7.97 6.00 17.20
N TRP A 28 8.34 6.81 16.20
CA TRP A 28 9.59 7.55 16.16
C TRP A 28 9.85 8.44 17.37
N LYS A 29 8.84 9.18 17.85
CA LYS A 29 8.99 10.13 18.96
C LYS A 29 9.19 9.44 20.32
N LEU A 30 8.82 8.16 20.45
CA LEU A 30 9.03 7.37 21.67
C LEU A 30 10.44 6.76 21.76
N LEU A 31 11.18 6.73 20.65
CA LEU A 31 12.53 6.20 20.64
C LEU A 31 13.49 7.14 21.37
N ASN A 32 14.39 6.59 22.19
CA ASN A 32 15.49 7.35 22.75
C ASN A 32 16.52 7.74 21.67
N GLU A 33 17.38 8.70 22.00
CA GLU A 33 18.33 9.26 21.04
C GLU A 33 19.28 8.21 20.45
N THR A 34 19.79 7.29 21.29
CA THR A 34 20.66 6.20 20.82
C THR A 34 19.97 5.33 19.78
N THR A 35 18.70 4.99 19.98
CA THR A 35 17.93 4.17 19.04
C THR A 35 17.61 4.95 17.77
N ARG A 36 17.26 6.23 17.85
CA ARG A 36 17.06 7.08 16.66
C ARG A 36 18.32 7.14 15.79
N GLN A 37 19.47 7.39 16.41
CA GLN A 37 20.75 7.44 15.68
C GLN A 37 21.10 6.09 15.02
N ARG A 38 20.76 4.97 15.66
CA ARG A 38 20.92 3.63 15.04
C ARG A 38 20.07 3.47 13.79
N TYR A 39 18.79 3.85 13.82
CA TYR A 39 17.94 3.80 12.62
C TYR A 39 18.45 4.72 11.52
N ILE A 40 18.85 5.94 11.84
CA ILE A 40 19.42 6.89 10.88
C ILE A 40 20.65 6.28 10.20
N GLN A 41 21.59 5.75 10.99
CA GLN A 41 22.80 5.11 10.46
C GLN A 41 22.48 3.87 9.64
N CYS A 42 21.54 3.03 10.08
CA CYS A 42 21.10 1.87 9.31
C CYS A 42 20.50 2.29 7.96
N PHE A 43 19.57 3.26 7.92
CA PHE A 43 18.98 3.75 6.67
C PHE A 43 20.04 4.35 5.72
N LYS A 44 21.00 5.11 6.25
CA LYS A 44 22.15 5.62 5.48
C LYS A 44 23.15 4.52 5.07
N GLY A 45 23.20 3.39 5.78
CA GLY A 45 24.01 2.23 5.39
C GLY A 45 23.42 1.50 4.18
N LEU A 46 22.09 1.47 4.05
CA LEU A 46 21.39 0.76 2.96
C LEU A 46 21.58 1.39 1.58
N ARG A 47 22.23 2.55 1.48
CA ARG A 47 22.54 3.22 0.20
C ARG A 47 23.41 2.37 -0.74
N VAL A 48 24.13 1.39 -0.19
CA VAL A 48 24.93 0.43 -0.96
C VAL A 48 24.08 -0.54 -1.79
N ILE A 49 22.81 -0.74 -1.42
CA ILE A 49 21.91 -1.64 -2.12
C ILE A 49 21.45 -0.97 -3.42
N ARG A 50 21.68 -1.66 -4.54
CA ARG A 50 21.14 -1.28 -5.85
C ARG A 50 19.74 -1.89 -5.99
N PRO A 51 18.66 -1.09 -5.89
CA PRO A 51 17.31 -1.62 -6.02
C PRO A 51 17.07 -2.16 -7.44
N ALA A 52 16.20 -3.18 -7.54
CA ALA A 52 15.67 -3.59 -8.83
C ALA A 52 14.92 -2.43 -9.50
N TYR A 53 14.85 -2.45 -10.83
CA TYR A 53 14.28 -1.35 -11.62
C TYR A 53 12.76 -1.46 -11.77
N ASN A 54 12.07 -1.38 -10.63
CA ASN A 54 10.62 -1.50 -10.46
C ASN A 54 10.21 -0.81 -9.13
N ASN A 55 9.15 -1.27 -8.46
CA ASN A 55 8.73 -0.79 -7.13
C ASN A 55 9.84 -0.73 -6.08
N TRP A 56 10.95 -1.46 -6.25
CA TRP A 56 12.10 -1.36 -5.34
C TRP A 56 12.71 0.04 -5.26
N LEU A 57 12.52 0.88 -6.27
CA LEU A 57 12.88 2.30 -6.20
C LEU A 57 12.12 3.02 -5.08
N LEU A 58 10.88 2.63 -4.81
CA LEU A 58 10.06 3.22 -3.73
C LEU A 58 10.55 2.80 -2.34
N PHE A 59 11.04 1.56 -2.16
CA PHE A 59 11.61 1.16 -0.87
C PHE A 59 12.82 2.03 -0.51
N ARG A 60 13.71 2.24 -1.49
CA ARG A 60 14.85 3.15 -1.34
C ARG A 60 14.38 4.58 -1.06
N ALA A 61 13.47 5.10 -1.87
CA ALA A 61 12.96 6.46 -1.72
C ALA A 61 12.21 6.68 -0.41
N MET A 62 11.50 5.68 0.13
CA MET A 62 10.78 5.79 1.40
C MET A 62 11.74 6.01 2.58
N THR A 63 12.85 5.27 2.63
CA THR A 63 13.87 5.49 3.67
C THR A 63 14.48 6.90 3.58
N GLU A 64 14.74 7.39 2.37
CA GLU A 64 15.30 8.73 2.16
C GLU A 64 14.27 9.84 2.40
N ALA A 65 13.00 9.61 2.09
CA ALA A 65 11.91 10.52 2.43
C ALA A 65 11.78 10.63 3.95
N PHE A 66 11.83 9.51 4.68
CA PHE A 66 11.83 9.56 6.15
C PHE A 66 13.03 10.38 6.69
N LEU A 67 14.25 10.14 6.21
CA LEU A 67 15.43 10.94 6.60
C LEU A 67 15.21 12.44 6.31
N LEU A 68 14.71 12.78 5.13
CA LEU A 68 14.37 14.15 4.76
C LEU A 68 13.32 14.76 5.72
N SER A 69 12.32 13.97 6.13
CA SER A 69 11.22 14.39 7.00
C SER A 69 11.71 14.86 8.37
N ILE A 70 12.73 14.19 8.92
CA ILE A 70 13.31 14.50 10.24
C ILE A 70 14.47 15.51 10.18
N GLY A 71 14.83 16.00 8.99
CA GLY A 71 15.89 16.98 8.80
C GLY A 71 17.29 16.38 8.62
N GLU A 72 17.39 15.06 8.45
CA GLU A 72 18.64 14.39 8.09
C GLU A 72 18.99 14.59 6.62
N GLU A 73 20.28 14.42 6.30
CA GLU A 73 20.73 14.46 4.92
C GLU A 73 20.21 13.24 4.14
N ALA A 74 19.24 13.49 3.27
CA ALA A 74 18.68 12.50 2.34
C ALA A 74 19.44 12.47 1.01
N ASP A 75 19.50 11.28 0.42
CA ASP A 75 19.97 11.05 -0.95
C ASP A 75 18.93 11.59 -1.95
N ARG A 76 19.11 12.87 -2.30
CA ARG A 76 18.22 13.60 -3.22
C ARG A 76 18.19 12.98 -4.61
N PHE A 77 19.28 12.35 -5.05
CA PHE A 77 19.33 11.70 -6.36
C PHE A 77 18.43 10.45 -6.39
N ALA A 78 18.52 9.59 -5.37
CA ALA A 78 17.63 8.43 -5.26
C ALA A 78 16.15 8.83 -5.21
N LEU A 79 15.80 9.88 -4.44
CA LEU A 79 14.44 10.44 -4.41
C LEU A 79 14.01 10.92 -5.80
N THR A 80 14.86 11.68 -6.49
CA THR A 80 14.59 12.22 -7.83
C THR A 80 14.35 11.11 -8.84
N VAL A 81 15.19 10.07 -8.83
CA VAL A 81 15.06 8.93 -9.75
C VAL A 81 13.73 8.21 -9.50
N ALA A 82 13.40 7.90 -8.24
CA ALA A 82 12.17 7.20 -7.93
C ALA A 82 10.92 7.98 -8.38
N VAL A 83 10.80 9.26 -8.02
CA VAL A 83 9.60 10.04 -8.38
C VAL A 83 9.44 10.24 -9.88
N ASN A 84 10.55 10.43 -10.61
CA ASN A 84 10.50 10.53 -12.07
C ASN A 84 10.15 9.20 -12.72
N LYS A 85 10.75 8.10 -12.27
CA LYS A 85 10.47 6.78 -12.85
C LYS A 85 9.04 6.32 -12.61
N LEU A 86 8.50 6.56 -11.41
CA LEU A 86 7.09 6.25 -11.16
C LEU A 86 6.17 7.10 -12.04
N ASN A 87 6.50 8.37 -12.30
CA ASN A 87 5.72 9.16 -13.25
C ASN A 87 5.82 8.62 -14.70
N GLU A 88 7.01 8.22 -15.15
CA GLU A 88 7.20 7.59 -16.47
C GLU A 88 6.42 6.27 -16.61
N TRP A 89 6.38 5.47 -15.55
CA TRP A 89 5.68 4.18 -15.47
C TRP A 89 4.18 4.29 -15.23
N TYR A 90 3.64 5.50 -15.11
CA TYR A 90 2.20 5.69 -15.03
C TYR A 90 1.56 5.44 -16.40
N LEU A 91 0.70 4.42 -16.49
CA LEU A 91 0.06 3.98 -17.72
C LEU A 91 -1.18 4.82 -18.01
N SER A 92 -2.23 4.64 -17.21
CA SER A 92 -3.43 5.47 -17.08
C SER A 92 -4.35 4.82 -16.05
N ASP A 93 -5.54 5.36 -15.80
CA ASP A 93 -6.58 4.71 -14.99
C ASP A 93 -6.11 4.27 -13.59
N GLY A 94 -5.15 5.00 -13.02
CA GLY A 94 -4.57 4.67 -11.72
C GLY A 94 -3.53 3.55 -11.74
N TRP A 95 -3.19 2.96 -12.89
CA TRP A 95 -2.22 1.87 -12.97
C TRP A 95 -0.80 2.36 -13.25
N TYR A 96 0.15 1.82 -12.49
CA TYR A 96 1.58 1.91 -12.76
C TYR A 96 2.10 0.56 -13.27
N SER A 97 3.05 0.61 -14.20
CA SER A 97 3.59 -0.60 -14.84
C SER A 97 4.42 -1.48 -13.92
N ASP A 98 4.94 -0.94 -12.81
CA ASP A 98 5.94 -1.61 -11.96
C ASP A 98 7.26 -1.94 -12.70
N GLY A 99 7.70 -1.02 -13.55
CA GLY A 99 8.92 -1.18 -14.34
C GLY A 99 8.69 -0.90 -15.83
N PRO A 100 9.62 -1.31 -16.71
CA PRO A 100 9.52 -1.06 -18.15
C PRO A 100 8.35 -1.81 -18.82
N GLU A 101 7.90 -2.93 -18.24
CA GLU A 101 6.75 -3.72 -18.71
C GLU A 101 5.67 -3.74 -17.64
N PHE A 102 4.40 -3.87 -18.04
CA PHE A 102 3.29 -3.94 -17.11
C PHE A 102 3.26 -5.28 -16.37
N ALA A 103 3.54 -5.25 -15.07
CA ALA A 103 3.29 -6.37 -14.18
C ALA A 103 1.85 -6.34 -13.66
N LEU A 104 1.02 -7.29 -14.10
CA LEU A 104 -0.33 -7.47 -13.57
C LEU A 104 -0.28 -8.25 -12.26
N ASP A 105 -0.17 -7.52 -11.16
CA ASP A 105 -0.26 -8.02 -9.79
C ASP A 105 -0.77 -6.92 -8.84
N TYR A 106 -0.76 -7.21 -7.54
CA TYR A 106 -1.29 -6.32 -6.51
C TYR A 106 -0.25 -5.33 -5.94
N TYR A 107 0.96 -5.19 -6.52
CA TYR A 107 1.96 -4.24 -6.02
C TYR A 107 1.55 -2.77 -6.16
N ASN A 108 0.64 -2.47 -7.09
CA ASN A 108 -0.01 -1.15 -7.14
C ASN A 108 -0.69 -0.82 -5.80
N SER A 109 -1.28 -1.84 -5.15
CA SER A 109 -1.92 -1.72 -3.83
C SER A 109 -0.94 -1.88 -2.67
N TYR A 110 -0.04 -2.86 -2.73
CA TYR A 110 0.89 -3.18 -1.63
C TYR A 110 1.96 -2.10 -1.39
N VAL A 111 2.41 -1.44 -2.46
CA VAL A 111 3.61 -0.59 -2.42
C VAL A 111 3.40 0.70 -3.19
N ILE A 112 3.02 0.62 -4.47
CA ILE A 112 3.22 1.76 -5.39
C ILE A 112 2.40 2.97 -4.97
N HIS A 113 1.07 2.87 -4.91
CA HIS A 113 0.25 4.02 -4.51
C HIS A 113 0.57 4.50 -3.10
N PRO A 114 0.60 3.62 -2.06
CA PRO A 114 0.80 4.07 -0.68
C PRO A 114 2.14 4.77 -0.47
N MET A 115 3.24 4.13 -0.88
CA MET A 115 4.57 4.71 -0.70
C MET A 115 4.76 5.94 -1.59
N TYR A 116 4.28 5.92 -2.83
CA TYR A 116 4.49 7.04 -3.74
C TYR A 116 3.75 8.29 -3.25
N VAL A 117 2.50 8.17 -2.83
CA VAL A 117 1.73 9.30 -2.28
C VAL A 117 2.42 9.87 -1.04
N GLU A 118 2.81 9.02 -0.08
CA GLU A 118 3.44 9.46 1.17
C GLU A 118 4.84 10.07 0.96
N ILE A 119 5.63 9.55 0.01
CA ILE A 119 6.90 10.17 -0.40
C ILE A 119 6.65 11.57 -0.98
N LEU A 120 5.64 11.73 -1.85
CA LEU A 120 5.30 13.03 -2.44
C LEU A 120 4.81 14.04 -1.40
N GLU A 121 4.09 13.61 -0.36
CA GLU A 121 3.73 14.47 0.78
C GLU A 121 4.96 14.99 1.52
N VAL A 122 5.92 14.12 1.81
CA VAL A 122 7.17 14.52 2.46
C VAL A 122 7.94 15.51 1.57
N CYS A 123 8.04 15.21 0.27
CA CYS A 123 8.66 16.10 -0.70
C CYS A 123 7.98 17.48 -0.71
N LYS A 124 6.64 17.53 -0.77
CA LYS A 124 5.87 18.77 -0.69
C LYS A 124 6.16 19.54 0.60
N ALA A 125 6.10 18.88 1.76
CA ALA A 125 6.36 19.50 3.06
C ALA A 125 7.78 20.07 3.17
N LYS A 126 8.75 19.44 2.49
CA LYS A 126 10.16 19.83 2.48
C LYS A 126 10.57 20.65 1.26
N LYS A 127 9.59 21.10 0.46
CA LYS A 127 9.79 21.90 -0.76
C LYS A 127 10.75 21.24 -1.76
N PHE A 128 10.77 19.91 -1.79
CA PHE A 128 11.48 19.11 -2.78
C PHE A 128 10.61 19.02 -4.04
N GLN A 129 11.17 19.40 -5.19
CA GLN A 129 10.43 19.41 -6.46
C GLN A 129 10.19 17.99 -6.97
N THR A 130 8.97 17.72 -7.42
CA THR A 130 8.54 16.42 -7.94
C THR A 130 7.79 16.63 -9.26
N PRO A 131 7.83 15.66 -10.19
CA PRO A 131 7.12 15.75 -11.48
C PRO A 131 5.60 15.61 -11.35
N VAL A 132 5.15 15.08 -10.20
CA VAL A 132 3.74 14.81 -9.89
C VAL A 132 3.45 15.49 -8.56
N SER A 133 2.30 16.18 -8.49
CA SER A 133 1.82 16.75 -7.24
C SER A 133 1.22 15.65 -6.34
N THR A 134 1.14 15.93 -5.04
CA THR A 134 0.40 15.05 -4.11
C THR A 134 -1.07 14.88 -4.52
N VAL A 135 -1.71 15.93 -5.04
CA VAL A 135 -3.13 15.90 -5.44
C VAL A 135 -3.32 14.92 -6.60
N LEU A 136 -2.50 15.03 -7.64
CA LEU A 136 -2.57 14.12 -8.79
C LEU A 136 -2.30 12.67 -8.38
N ALA A 137 -1.33 12.43 -7.50
CA ALA A 137 -1.04 11.08 -7.01
C ALA A 137 -2.21 10.48 -6.22
N ILE A 138 -2.88 11.28 -5.37
CA ILE A 138 -4.09 10.86 -4.67
C ILE A 138 -5.22 10.54 -5.66
N CYS A 139 -5.44 11.38 -6.69
CA CYS A 139 -6.44 11.10 -7.72
C CYS A 139 -6.15 9.80 -8.48
N ARG A 140 -4.87 9.52 -8.80
CA ARG A 140 -4.46 8.25 -9.43
C ARG A 140 -4.76 7.05 -8.52
N MET A 141 -4.48 7.15 -7.22
CA MET A 141 -4.82 6.10 -6.24
C MET A 141 -6.33 5.91 -6.08
N GLN A 142 -7.08 6.99 -6.01
CA GLN A 142 -8.55 6.95 -5.94
C GLN A 142 -9.15 6.30 -7.19
N ARG A 143 -8.61 6.58 -8.38
CA ARG A 143 -9.01 5.90 -9.60
C ARG A 143 -8.72 4.40 -9.56
N PHE A 144 -7.52 4.02 -9.12
CA PHE A 144 -7.17 2.61 -8.90
C PHE A 144 -8.11 1.93 -7.90
N ASN A 145 -8.55 2.64 -6.86
CA ASN A 145 -9.48 2.13 -5.86
C ASN A 145 -10.86 1.76 -6.44
N VAL A 146 -11.33 2.47 -7.47
CA VAL A 146 -12.56 2.07 -8.19
C VAL A 146 -12.41 0.68 -8.82
N PHE A 147 -11.26 0.40 -9.45
CA PHE A 147 -11.00 -0.92 -10.03
C PHE A 147 -10.83 -2.00 -8.96
N ILE A 148 -10.05 -1.74 -7.91
CA ILE A 148 -9.75 -2.78 -6.91
C ILE A 148 -10.99 -3.18 -6.11
N GLU A 149 -11.93 -2.25 -5.90
CA GLU A 149 -13.24 -2.54 -5.31
C GLU A 149 -14.12 -3.38 -6.26
N ARG A 150 -14.13 -3.04 -7.55
CA ARG A 150 -14.87 -3.80 -8.58
C ARG A 150 -14.34 -5.22 -8.79
N LEU A 151 -13.09 -5.48 -8.44
CA LEU A 151 -12.52 -6.84 -8.46
C LEU A 151 -13.01 -7.73 -7.31
N ILE A 152 -13.70 -7.16 -6.31
CA ILE A 152 -14.33 -7.95 -5.25
C ILE A 152 -15.60 -8.59 -5.82
N SER A 153 -15.65 -9.91 -5.83
CA SER A 153 -16.80 -10.68 -6.31
C SER A 153 -18.06 -10.40 -5.47
N PRO A 154 -19.28 -10.67 -5.97
CA PRO A 154 -20.51 -10.52 -5.18
C PRO A 154 -20.53 -11.32 -3.87
N GLU A 155 -19.81 -12.44 -3.85
CA GLU A 155 -19.65 -13.35 -2.71
C GLU A 155 -18.62 -12.83 -1.70
N GLY A 156 -17.84 -11.80 -2.04
CA GLY A 156 -16.76 -11.28 -1.21
C GLY A 156 -15.51 -12.13 -1.30
N THR A 157 -15.13 -12.54 -2.52
CA THR A 157 -13.79 -13.07 -2.83
C THR A 157 -13.10 -12.15 -3.83
N TYR A 158 -11.84 -12.41 -4.16
CA TYR A 158 -11.15 -11.66 -5.22
C TYR A 158 -10.16 -12.56 -5.96
N PRO A 159 -9.78 -12.22 -7.20
CA PRO A 159 -8.91 -13.05 -8.02
C PRO A 159 -7.55 -13.37 -7.37
N ALA A 160 -7.15 -14.64 -7.41
CA ALA A 160 -5.87 -15.10 -6.88
C ALA A 160 -4.77 -15.06 -7.96
N PHE A 161 -4.35 -13.86 -8.40
CA PHE A 161 -3.29 -13.69 -9.39
C PHE A 161 -2.10 -12.85 -8.89
N GLY A 162 -1.01 -12.92 -9.64
CA GLY A 162 0.15 -12.07 -9.46
C GLY A 162 1.15 -12.58 -8.43
N ARG A 163 2.30 -11.91 -8.38
CA ARG A 163 3.35 -12.21 -7.40
C ARG A 163 2.90 -11.76 -6.01
N SER A 164 3.34 -12.47 -4.98
CA SER A 164 2.99 -12.21 -3.58
C SER A 164 1.48 -12.19 -3.33
N VAL A 165 0.70 -13.00 -4.07
CA VAL A 165 -0.75 -13.12 -3.87
C VAL A 165 -1.09 -13.47 -2.42
N ILE A 166 -0.19 -14.19 -1.73
CA ILE A 166 -0.30 -14.60 -0.33
C ILE A 166 -0.19 -13.46 0.70
N TYR A 167 -0.05 -12.20 0.28
CA TYR A 167 -0.21 -11.03 1.14
C TYR A 167 -1.67 -10.70 1.48
N ARG A 168 -2.62 -11.51 0.99
CA ARG A 168 -4.01 -11.52 1.47
C ARG A 168 -4.64 -10.12 1.36
N MET A 169 -5.23 -9.62 2.45
CA MET A 169 -5.93 -8.34 2.50
C MET A 169 -5.05 -7.14 2.20
N GLY A 170 -3.72 -7.30 2.13
CA GLY A 170 -2.82 -6.26 1.63
C GLY A 170 -3.20 -5.79 0.22
N ALA A 171 -3.89 -6.62 -0.57
CA ALA A 171 -4.37 -6.28 -1.91
C ALA A 171 -5.35 -5.10 -1.89
N PHE A 172 -5.90 -4.77 -0.72
CA PHE A 172 -6.82 -3.65 -0.51
C PHE A 172 -6.24 -2.54 0.36
N GLN A 173 -4.91 -2.50 0.53
CA GLN A 173 -4.26 -1.42 1.31
C GLN A 173 -4.65 -0.04 0.78
N THR A 174 -4.75 0.17 -0.53
CA THR A 174 -5.09 1.51 -1.08
C THR A 174 -6.52 1.95 -0.74
N LEU A 175 -7.47 1.02 -0.65
CA LEU A 175 -8.83 1.32 -0.17
C LEU A 175 -8.79 1.71 1.31
N ALA A 176 -8.08 0.92 2.12
CA ALA A 176 -7.91 1.15 3.55
C ALA A 176 -7.23 2.51 3.85
N LEU A 177 -6.16 2.82 3.11
CA LEU A 177 -5.41 4.07 3.20
C LEU A 177 -6.25 5.27 2.75
N ALA A 178 -7.00 5.14 1.66
CA ALA A 178 -7.93 6.17 1.21
C ALA A 178 -9.01 6.44 2.26
N SER A 179 -9.65 5.39 2.80
CA SER A 179 -10.63 5.52 3.88
C SER A 179 -10.07 6.21 5.12
N TRP A 180 -8.83 5.91 5.50
CA TRP A 180 -8.19 6.51 6.68
C TRP A 180 -7.79 7.98 6.46
N LYS A 181 -7.10 8.28 5.35
CA LYS A 181 -6.31 9.51 5.23
C LYS A 181 -6.72 10.44 4.08
N TYR A 182 -7.15 9.90 2.94
CA TYR A 182 -7.28 10.69 1.71
C TYR A 182 -8.71 10.86 1.18
N GLY A 183 -9.68 10.18 1.78
CA GLY A 183 -11.05 10.09 1.27
C GLY A 183 -11.19 9.09 0.13
N LEU A 184 -12.40 8.55 -0.02
CA LEU A 184 -12.78 7.65 -1.11
C LEU A 184 -13.17 8.45 -2.36
N PRO A 185 -13.01 7.88 -3.58
CA PRO A 185 -13.57 8.46 -4.79
C PRO A 185 -15.11 8.55 -4.70
N GLU A 186 -15.73 9.48 -5.43
CA GLU A 186 -17.18 9.76 -5.36
C GLU A 186 -18.04 8.53 -5.69
N GLU A 187 -17.52 7.61 -6.51
CA GLU A 187 -18.18 6.36 -6.90
C GLU A 187 -18.28 5.35 -5.75
N LEU A 188 -17.48 5.49 -4.69
CA LEU A 188 -17.38 4.54 -3.59
C LEU A 188 -17.82 5.18 -2.26
N SER A 189 -18.87 4.64 -1.65
CA SER A 189 -19.28 5.05 -0.31
C SER A 189 -18.51 4.29 0.77
N ASN A 190 -18.39 4.93 1.94
CA ASN A 190 -17.84 4.33 3.16
C ASN A 190 -18.50 2.99 3.52
N GLY A 191 -19.84 2.97 3.55
CA GLY A 191 -20.62 1.77 3.87
C GLY A 191 -20.37 0.62 2.89
N GLN A 192 -20.19 0.95 1.60
CA GLN A 192 -19.86 0.00 0.55
C GLN A 192 -18.46 -0.60 0.74
N VAL A 193 -17.43 0.24 0.90
CA VAL A 193 -16.05 -0.22 1.10
C VAL A 193 -15.93 -1.05 2.39
N ARG A 194 -16.51 -0.57 3.49
CA ARG A 194 -16.51 -1.32 4.77
C ARG A 194 -17.17 -2.69 4.62
N SER A 195 -18.31 -2.78 3.93
CA SER A 195 -19.05 -4.03 3.75
C SER A 195 -18.27 -5.02 2.88
N ALA A 196 -17.65 -4.55 1.80
CA ALA A 196 -16.84 -5.35 0.91
C ALA A 196 -15.60 -5.92 1.64
N LEU A 197 -14.79 -5.05 2.25
CA LEU A 197 -13.57 -5.45 2.95
C LEU A 197 -13.84 -6.40 4.12
N SER A 198 -14.90 -6.14 4.90
CA SER A 198 -15.30 -7.01 6.02
C SER A 198 -15.73 -8.39 5.53
N THR A 199 -16.41 -8.47 4.38
CA THR A 199 -16.86 -9.75 3.84
C THR A 199 -15.70 -10.55 3.27
N VAL A 200 -14.80 -9.92 2.51
CA VAL A 200 -13.58 -10.57 2.03
C VAL A 200 -12.73 -11.09 3.18
N MET A 201 -12.54 -10.26 4.21
CA MET A 201 -11.79 -10.67 5.40
C MET A 201 -12.41 -11.88 6.09
N ARG A 202 -13.73 -11.86 6.33
CA ARG A 202 -14.43 -13.00 6.96
C ARG A 202 -14.30 -14.27 6.13
N ASN A 203 -14.51 -14.17 4.82
CA ASN A 203 -14.43 -15.34 3.93
C ASN A 203 -13.02 -15.91 3.84
N MET A 204 -12.01 -15.04 3.77
CA MET A 204 -10.62 -15.47 3.67
C MET A 204 -10.15 -16.16 4.95
N PHE A 205 -10.45 -15.58 6.11
CA PHE A 205 -9.99 -16.09 7.40
C PHE A 205 -10.88 -17.17 8.01
N SER A 206 -12.07 -17.44 7.44
CA SER A 206 -12.88 -18.61 7.82
C SER A 206 -12.34 -19.92 7.25
N ILE A 207 -11.46 -19.87 6.24
CA ILE A 207 -10.79 -21.05 5.69
C ILE A 207 -9.81 -21.61 6.73
N GLU A 208 -9.92 -22.91 7.00
CA GLU A 208 -9.03 -23.61 7.93
C GLU A 208 -7.57 -23.56 7.48
N GLY A 209 -6.63 -23.52 8.44
CA GLY A 209 -5.20 -23.58 8.16
C GLY A 209 -4.52 -22.24 7.87
N ASN A 210 -5.22 -21.11 8.03
CA ASN A 210 -4.60 -19.78 7.93
C ASN A 210 -3.57 -19.53 9.04
N PHE A 211 -3.75 -20.15 10.20
CA PHE A 211 -2.90 -20.00 11.37
C PHE A 211 -2.27 -21.35 11.77
N ASP A 212 -1.08 -21.29 12.35
CA ASP A 212 -0.46 -22.44 13.01
C ASP A 212 -0.92 -22.59 14.47
N ASP A 213 -0.42 -23.64 15.12
CA ASP A 213 -0.78 -24.00 16.50
C ASP A 213 -0.29 -22.95 17.52
N LYS A 214 0.52 -21.97 17.08
CA LYS A 214 0.99 -20.82 17.85
C LYS A 214 0.30 -19.52 17.45
N ASN A 215 -0.75 -19.59 16.63
CA ASN A 215 -1.51 -18.46 16.09
C ASN A 215 -0.72 -17.52 15.16
N PHE A 216 0.37 -17.98 14.55
CA PHE A 216 1.04 -17.23 13.48
C PHE A 216 0.43 -17.57 12.12
N LEU A 217 0.39 -16.58 11.22
CA LEU A 217 -0.02 -16.79 9.84
C LEU A 217 0.88 -17.82 9.16
N ARG A 218 0.24 -18.80 8.50
CA ARG A 218 0.91 -19.77 7.63
C ARG A 218 1.04 -19.22 6.21
N LEU A 219 2.08 -19.65 5.50
CA LEU A 219 2.25 -19.38 4.07
C LEU A 219 1.05 -19.94 3.29
N GLY A 220 0.40 -19.08 2.51
CA GLY A 220 -0.77 -19.41 1.70
C GLY A 220 -1.65 -18.20 1.42
N PHE A 221 -2.53 -18.32 0.43
CA PHE A 221 -3.50 -17.28 0.07
C PHE A 221 -4.71 -17.33 1.00
N ALA A 222 -5.35 -18.50 1.08
CA ALA A 222 -6.42 -18.78 2.04
C ALA A 222 -6.20 -20.21 2.56
N GLY A 223 -5.87 -20.34 3.84
CA GLY A 223 -5.38 -21.59 4.42
C GLY A 223 -3.85 -21.74 4.29
N HIS A 224 -3.37 -22.98 4.23
CA HIS A 224 -1.94 -23.31 4.10
C HIS A 224 -1.61 -23.81 2.68
N GLN A 225 -0.94 -22.96 1.90
CA GLN A 225 -0.59 -23.20 0.48
C GLN A 225 0.85 -22.70 0.23
N PRO A 226 1.88 -23.36 0.81
CA PRO A 226 3.24 -22.84 0.84
C PRO A 226 3.87 -22.68 -0.55
N GLU A 227 3.46 -23.49 -1.52
CA GLU A 227 3.95 -23.43 -2.92
C GLU A 227 3.58 -22.14 -3.66
N LEU A 228 2.66 -21.32 -3.11
CA LEU A 228 2.34 -19.99 -3.63
C LEU A 228 3.32 -18.91 -3.18
N ALA A 229 4.22 -19.22 -2.24
CA ALA A 229 5.20 -18.26 -1.73
C ALA A 229 6.29 -17.97 -2.77
N ASN A 230 6.64 -16.69 -2.89
CA ASN A 230 7.85 -16.32 -3.62
C ASN A 230 9.08 -16.58 -2.75
N TYR A 231 10.26 -16.71 -3.39
CA TYR A 231 11.51 -17.04 -2.71
C TYR A 231 11.91 -16.07 -1.57
N TYR A 232 11.35 -14.85 -1.57
CA TYR A 232 11.59 -13.82 -0.58
C TYR A 232 10.48 -13.71 0.49
N THR A 233 9.40 -14.47 0.35
CA THR A 233 8.27 -14.43 1.28
C THR A 233 8.58 -15.22 2.54
N ASN A 234 8.24 -14.67 3.69
CA ASN A 234 8.39 -15.30 4.99
C ASN A 234 7.15 -15.00 5.86
N ASN A 235 7.09 -15.58 7.07
CA ASN A 235 5.94 -15.37 7.96
C ASN A 235 5.74 -13.89 8.34
N GLY A 236 6.81 -13.09 8.42
CA GLY A 236 6.73 -11.66 8.70
C GLY A 236 6.03 -10.89 7.58
N SER A 237 6.36 -11.17 6.32
CA SER A 237 5.75 -10.46 5.19
C SER A 237 4.27 -10.81 4.97
N LEU A 238 3.76 -11.92 5.53
CA LEU A 238 2.32 -12.22 5.52
C LEU A 238 1.49 -11.17 6.27
N TYR A 239 2.09 -10.44 7.22
CA TYR A 239 1.42 -9.39 7.97
C TYR A 239 1.17 -8.11 7.16
N MET A 240 1.59 -8.07 5.89
CA MET A 240 1.04 -7.14 4.90
C MET A 240 -0.49 -7.14 4.89
N THR A 241 -1.12 -8.27 5.23
CA THR A 241 -2.57 -8.36 5.39
C THR A 241 -3.15 -7.38 6.42
N ALA A 242 -2.38 -6.95 7.42
CA ALA A 242 -2.85 -6.07 8.46
C ALA A 242 -3.02 -4.61 7.98
N LEU A 243 -2.46 -4.25 6.83
CA LEU A 243 -2.57 -2.91 6.26
C LEU A 243 -4.02 -2.55 5.88
N VAL A 244 -4.90 -3.54 5.74
CA VAL A 244 -6.35 -3.31 5.57
C VAL A 244 -7.00 -2.66 6.80
N PHE A 245 -6.37 -2.73 7.97
CA PHE A 245 -6.90 -2.17 9.22
C PHE A 245 -6.59 -0.69 9.42
N MET A 246 -5.96 0.00 8.47
CA MET A 246 -5.74 1.46 8.56
C MET A 246 -6.99 2.28 8.95
N PRO A 247 -8.22 1.96 8.50
CA PRO A 247 -9.41 2.69 8.93
C PRO A 247 -9.63 2.71 10.45
N LEU A 248 -9.05 1.77 11.23
CA LEU A 248 -9.12 1.79 12.69
C LEU A 248 -8.53 3.06 13.33
N ALA A 249 -7.71 3.82 12.60
CA ALA A 249 -7.21 5.11 13.06
C ALA A 249 -8.23 6.26 12.89
N LEU A 250 -9.39 6.02 12.28
CA LEU A 250 -10.47 7.00 12.17
C LEU A 250 -11.19 7.21 13.50
N PRO A 251 -11.66 8.43 13.82
CA PRO A 251 -12.52 8.68 14.98
C PRO A 251 -13.76 7.77 14.97
N VAL A 252 -14.24 7.36 16.14
CA VAL A 252 -15.44 6.51 16.27
C VAL A 252 -16.70 7.13 15.67
N THR A 253 -16.73 8.45 15.49
CA THR A 253 -17.82 9.22 14.88
C THR A 253 -17.68 9.38 13.35
N HIS A 254 -16.62 8.86 12.74
CA HIS A 254 -16.38 9.02 11.31
C HIS A 254 -17.45 8.27 10.50
N PRO A 255 -17.94 8.83 9.35
CA PRO A 255 -18.92 8.18 8.48
C PRO A 255 -18.54 6.76 8.03
N PHE A 256 -17.24 6.46 7.96
CA PHE A 256 -16.74 5.09 7.77
C PHE A 256 -17.33 4.08 8.74
N TRP A 257 -17.67 4.46 9.97
CA TRP A 257 -18.28 3.57 10.97
C TRP A 257 -19.81 3.71 11.04
N SER A 258 -20.33 4.92 10.88
CA SER A 258 -21.76 5.21 11.10
C SER A 258 -22.63 5.08 9.85
N ASP A 259 -22.07 5.23 8.64
CA ASP A 259 -22.84 5.08 7.40
C ASP A 259 -23.44 3.68 7.33
N GLN A 260 -24.66 3.57 6.81
CA GLN A 260 -25.33 2.28 6.66
C GLN A 260 -24.49 1.33 5.79
N ALA A 261 -24.51 0.04 6.14
CA ALA A 261 -23.92 -0.97 5.28
C ALA A 261 -24.58 -0.90 3.89
N ALA A 262 -23.78 -0.97 2.83
CA ALA A 262 -24.24 -0.84 1.46
C ALA A 262 -23.62 -1.94 0.60
N GLU A 263 -24.37 -2.37 -0.43
CA GLU A 263 -23.87 -3.29 -1.44
C GLU A 263 -22.73 -2.67 -2.22
N TRP A 264 -21.72 -3.48 -2.51
CA TRP A 264 -20.59 -3.07 -3.34
C TRP A 264 -20.86 -3.33 -4.82
N THR A 265 -20.00 -2.80 -5.69
CA THR A 265 -20.31 -2.66 -7.12
C THR A 265 -20.72 -3.99 -7.76
N SER A 266 -19.96 -5.06 -7.49
CA SER A 266 -20.27 -6.39 -8.03
C SER A 266 -21.59 -6.95 -7.50
N GLN A 267 -21.96 -6.73 -6.23
CA GLN A 267 -23.28 -7.17 -5.73
C GLN A 267 -24.42 -6.46 -6.46
N LYS A 268 -24.29 -5.14 -6.70
CA LYS A 268 -25.27 -4.38 -7.47
C LYS A 268 -25.37 -4.92 -8.90
N ALA A 269 -24.23 -5.14 -9.56
CA ALA A 269 -24.17 -5.64 -10.93
C ALA A 269 -24.84 -7.01 -11.09
N TRP A 270 -24.53 -7.97 -10.21
CA TRP A 270 -25.05 -9.33 -10.28
C TRP A 270 -26.46 -9.51 -9.68
N SER A 271 -27.06 -8.44 -9.16
CA SER A 271 -28.46 -8.40 -8.73
C SER A 271 -29.36 -7.53 -9.62
N GLY A 272 -28.83 -7.01 -10.74
CA GLY A 272 -29.58 -6.17 -11.67
C GLY A 272 -29.89 -4.76 -11.15
N LYS A 273 -29.19 -4.31 -10.10
CA LYS A 273 -29.34 -2.96 -9.54
C LYS A 273 -28.48 -1.95 -10.31
N PRO A 274 -28.87 -0.67 -10.34
CA PRO A 274 -28.06 0.37 -10.96
C PRO A 274 -26.74 0.60 -10.21
N PHE A 275 -25.68 0.87 -10.96
CA PHE A 275 -24.37 1.32 -10.48
C PHE A 275 -23.70 2.22 -11.54
N PRO A 276 -22.74 3.09 -11.18
CA PRO A 276 -22.13 4.00 -12.14
C PRO A 276 -21.40 3.28 -13.29
N ILE A 277 -21.48 3.85 -14.50
CA ILE A 277 -20.62 3.46 -15.62
C ILE A 277 -19.15 3.72 -15.26
N ASP A 278 -18.25 2.84 -15.70
CA ASP A 278 -16.81 3.00 -15.53
C ASP A 278 -16.16 3.33 -16.87
N GLY A 279 -15.79 4.59 -17.05
CA GLY A 279 -15.15 5.09 -18.25
C GLY A 279 -13.65 5.34 -18.05
N HIS A 280 -12.91 5.47 -19.14
CA HIS A 280 -11.48 5.80 -19.11
C HIS A 280 -11.22 7.18 -18.47
N HIS A 281 -10.38 7.23 -17.42
CA HIS A 281 -9.96 8.48 -16.79
C HIS A 281 -8.46 8.71 -17.02
N SER A 282 -8.13 9.60 -17.95
CA SER A 282 -6.74 10.04 -18.15
C SER A 282 -6.30 10.98 -17.03
N LEU A 283 -5.41 10.50 -16.17
CA LEU A 283 -4.82 11.24 -15.05
C LEU A 283 -3.30 11.43 -15.24
N ARG A 284 -2.88 11.65 -16.49
CA ARG A 284 -1.46 11.83 -16.81
C ARG A 284 -0.93 13.16 -16.26
N ASN A 285 -1.74 14.21 -16.35
CA ASN A 285 -1.47 15.55 -15.83
C ASN A 285 -2.66 16.03 -14.98
N GLU A 286 -2.44 17.05 -14.15
CA GLU A 286 -3.53 17.79 -13.51
C GLU A 286 -4.37 18.51 -14.58
N LYS A 287 -5.68 18.61 -14.36
CA LYS A 287 -6.58 19.41 -15.19
C LYS A 287 -6.56 20.87 -14.76
#